data_AF-A0A7X8GUE8-F1
#
_entry.id   AF-A0A7X8GUE8-F1
#
_cell.length_a   1.000
_cell.length_b   1.000
_cell.length_c   1.000
_cell.angle_alpha   90.00
_cell.angle_beta   90.00
_cell.angle_gamma   90.00
#
_symmetry.space_group_name_H-M   'P 1'
#
loop_
_entity.id
_entity.type
_entity.pdbx_description
1 polymer ?
#
loop_
_entity_poly.entity_id
_entity_poly.type
_entity_poly.pdbx_seq_one_letter_code
_entity_poly.pdbx_strand_id
1 'polypeptide(L)' 'MIEKFVKQTSFASHRDFVENYRVEVPENFNFAYDVVDEWAKTNPDKRALCWTNDKGAHKDLTFGELKKS' A
#
# COMPACT_ATOMS: atom_id res chain seq x y z
N MET A 1 -3.09 -2.48 -6.26
CA MET A 1 -2.15 -1.35 -6.21
C MET A 1 -0.70 -1.76 -6.41
N ILE A 2 -0.22 -2.86 -5.79
CA ILE A 2 1.19 -3.27 -5.92
C ILE A 2 1.55 -3.67 -7.36
N GLU A 3 0.59 -4.23 -8.10
CA GLU A 3 0.69 -4.59 -9.52
C GLU A 3 0.99 -3.41 -10.44
N LYS A 4 0.86 -2.16 -9.98
CA LYS A 4 1.31 -0.97 -10.72
C LYS A 4 2.83 -0.78 -10.70
N PHE A 5 3.52 -1.40 -9.73
CA PHE A 5 4.94 -1.15 -9.43
C PHE A 5 5.79 -2.42 -9.51
N VAL A 6 5.21 -3.58 -9.82
CA VAL A 6 5.96 -4.83 -10.02
C VAL A 6 5.46 -5.56 -11.25
N LYS A 7 6.38 -6.21 -11.97
CA LYS A 7 6.06 -6.96 -13.18
C LYS A 7 5.16 -8.18 -12.93
N GLN A 8 5.29 -8.79 -11.75
CA GLN A 8 4.46 -9.91 -11.32
C GLN A 8 4.33 -9.97 -9.79
N THR A 9 3.20 -10.49 -9.32
CA THR A 9 2.83 -10.53 -7.89
C THR A 9 2.80 -11.95 -7.31
N SER A 10 3.02 -12.97 -8.14
CA SER A 10 3.00 -14.38 -7.75
C SER A 10 4.09 -15.14 -8.49
N PHE A 11 4.66 -16.13 -7.82
CA PHE A 11 5.83 -16.87 -8.26
C PHE A 11 5.67 -18.34 -7.87
N ALA A 12 6.15 -19.25 -8.70
CA ALA A 12 6.02 -20.69 -8.49
C ALA A 12 7.08 -21.26 -7.54
N SER A 13 8.20 -20.57 -7.35
CA SER A 13 9.28 -20.98 -6.44
C SER A 13 10.15 -19.80 -6.01
N HIS A 14 11.02 -20.00 -5.02
CA HIS A 14 12.03 -19.01 -4.64
C HIS A 14 12.99 -18.67 -5.79
N ARG A 15 13.37 -19.66 -6.62
CA ARG A 15 14.23 -19.43 -7.77
C ARG A 15 13.57 -18.54 -8.81
N ASP A 16 12.31 -18.82 -9.12
CA ASP A 16 11.47 -18.00 -10.00
C ASP A 16 11.34 -16.56 -9.45
N PHE A 17 11.17 -16.40 -8.14
CA PHE A 17 11.18 -15.09 -7.49
C PHE A 17 12.48 -14.32 -7.73
N VAL A 18 13.63 -14.95 -7.48
CA VAL A 18 14.94 -14.30 -7.67
C VAL A 18 15.19 -13.93 -9.14
N GLU A 19 14.81 -14.79 -10.08
CA GLU A 19 15.06 -14.57 -11.51
C GLU A 19 14.12 -13.53 -12.13
N ASN A 20 12.87 -13.43 -11.66
CA ASN A 20 11.81 -12.67 -12.34
C ASN A 20 11.24 -11.49 -11.56
N TYR A 21 11.56 -11.32 -10.26
CA TYR A 21 11.10 -10.16 -9.51
C TYR A 21 11.74 -8.88 -10.03
N ARG A 22 10.90 -7.92 -10.42
CA ARG A 22 11.33 -6.61 -10.90
C ARG A 22 10.36 -5.54 -10.44
N VAL A 23 10.90 -4.50 -9.81
CA VAL A 23 10.19 -3.27 -9.49
C VAL A 23 10.23 -2.36 -10.71
N GLU A 24 9.07 -1.89 -11.14
CA GLU A 24 8.93 -0.88 -12.17
C GLU A 24 8.91 0.49 -11.49
N VAL A 25 10.04 1.21 -11.55
CA VAL A 25 10.21 2.52 -10.89
C VAL A 25 9.78 3.62 -11.85
N PRO A 26 8.70 4.37 -11.56
CA PRO A 26 8.29 5.50 -12.39
C PRO A 26 9.32 6.63 -12.36
N GLU A 27 9.36 7.45 -13.42
CA GLU A 27 10.23 8.64 -13.48
C GLU A 27 9.95 9.62 -12.34
N ASN A 28 8.68 9.77 -11.97
CA ASN A 28 8.24 10.55 -10.82
C ASN A 28 7.40 9.67 -9.90
N PHE A 29 7.82 9.52 -8.64
CA PHE A 29 7.09 8.74 -7.65
C PHE A 29 7.09 9.45 -6.30
N ASN A 30 5.90 9.58 -5.72
CA ASN A 30 5.66 10.04 -4.37
C ASN A 30 4.66 9.12 -3.67
N PHE A 31 5.08 8.47 -2.60
CA PHE A 31 4.24 7.51 -1.89
C PHE A 31 2.90 8.08 -1.38
N ALA A 32 2.88 9.34 -0.94
CA ALA A 32 1.64 9.97 -0.47
C ALA A 32 0.64 10.14 -1.61
N TYR A 33 1.08 10.56 -2.79
CA TYR A 33 0.19 10.79 -3.93
C TYR A 33 -0.15 9.50 -4.69
N ASP A 34 0.86 8.70 -5.03
CA ASP A 34 0.69 7.55 -5.93
C ASP A 34 0.12 6.30 -5.24
N VAL A 35 0.16 6.26 -3.90
CA VAL A 35 -0.34 5.13 -3.12
C VAL A 35 -1.45 5.57 -2.15
N VAL A 36 -1.16 6.48 -1.22
CA VAL A 36 -2.12 6.83 -0.16
C VAL A 36 -3.34 7.53 -0.74
N ASP A 37 -3.14 8.55 -1.56
CA ASP A 37 -4.22 9.31 -2.19
C ASP A 37 -5.04 8.47 -3.18
N GLU A 38 -4.39 7.59 -3.93
CA GLU A 38 -5.08 6.67 -4.84
C GLU A 38 -5.94 5.65 -4.10
N TRP A 39 -5.50 5.16 -2.93
CA TRP A 39 -6.34 4.35 -2.05
C TRP A 39 -7.49 5.17 -1.45
N ALA A 40 -7.24 6.40 -1.00
CA ALA A 40 -8.28 7.29 -0.49
C ALA A 40 -9.35 7.58 -1.55
N LYS A 41 -8.97 7.61 -2.84
CA LYS A 41 -9.87 7.81 -3.97
C LYS A 41 -10.65 6.56 -4.36
N THR A 42 -9.99 5.41 -4.42
CA THR A 42 -10.59 4.16 -4.97
C THR A 42 -11.26 3.30 -3.91
N ASN A 43 -10.80 3.37 -2.66
CA ASN A 43 -11.32 2.59 -1.55
C ASN A 43 -11.20 3.38 -0.22
N PRO A 44 -11.94 4.49 -0.07
CA PRO A 44 -11.80 5.42 1.05
C PRO A 44 -11.99 4.77 2.42
N ASP A 45 -12.90 3.79 2.53
CA ASP A 45 -13.25 3.13 3.80
C ASP A 45 -12.30 1.98 4.16
N LYS A 46 -11.32 1.69 3.29
CA LYS A 46 -10.30 0.68 3.58
C LYS A 46 -9.46 1.14 4.76
N ARG A 47 -9.35 0.31 5.79
CA ARG A 47 -8.46 0.54 6.94
C ARG A 47 -7.01 0.67 6.50
N ALA A 48 -6.38 1.78 6.86
CA ALA A 48 -4.98 2.10 6.59
C ALA A 48 -4.08 1.85 7.80
N LEU A 49 -4.53 2.29 8.99
CA LEU A 49 -3.77 2.17 10.23
C LEU A 49 -4.70 1.73 11.37
N CYS A 50 -4.23 0.77 12.17
CA CYS A 50 -4.84 0.37 13.43
C CYS A 50 -3.89 0.78 14.55
N TRP A 51 -4.22 1.86 15.26
CA TRP A 51 -3.46 2.33 16.41
C TRP A 51 -4.08 1.80 17.71
N THR A 52 -3.26 1.28 18.62
CA THR A 52 -3.71 0.78 19.92
C THR A 52 -2.66 1.03 21.01
N ASN A 53 -3.05 1.00 22.29
CA ASN A 53 -2.13 1.07 23.43
C ASN A 53 -2.46 0.09 24.58
N ASP A 54 -1.59 0.05 25.59
CA ASP A 54 -1.69 -0.81 26.79
C ASP A 54 -2.81 -0.43 27.76
N LYS A 55 -3.40 0.76 27.59
CA LYS A 55 -4.55 1.27 28.34
C LYS A 55 -5.89 0.92 27.67
N GLY A 56 -5.87 0.14 26.58
CA GLY A 56 -7.07 -0.28 25.84
C GLY A 56 -7.63 0.78 24.89
N ALA A 57 -6.89 1.85 24.59
CA ALA A 57 -7.29 2.78 23.54
C ALA A 57 -7.06 2.14 22.16
N HIS A 58 -8.03 2.32 21.26
CA HIS A 58 -8.00 1.79 19.89
C HIS A 58 -8.51 2.86 18.92
N LYS A 59 -7.85 3.00 17.77
CA LYS A 59 -8.29 3.84 16.67
C LYS A 59 -7.93 3.18 15.34
N ASP A 60 -8.96 2.82 14.57
CA ASP A 60 -8.79 2.53 13.16
C ASP A 60 -8.85 3.85 12.38
N LEU A 61 -7.95 4.01 11.42
CA LEU A 61 -7.92 5.12 10.47
C LEU A 61 -8.06 4.54 9.07
N THR A 62 -8.98 5.08 8.28
CA THR A 62 -9.15 4.71 6.87
C THR A 62 -8.23 5.51 5.96
N PHE A 63 -8.02 5.07 4.73
CA PHE A 63 -7.26 5.86 3.74
C PHE A 63 -7.94 7.21 3.45
N GLY A 64 -9.28 7.26 3.47
CA GLY A 64 -10.03 8.50 3.30
C GLY A 64 -9.82 9.50 4.44
N GLU A 65 -9.65 9.03 5.67
CA GLU A 65 -9.32 9.87 6.83
C GLU A 65 -7.85 10.29 6.83
N LEU A 66 -6.95 9.38 6.46
CA LEU A 66 -5.50 9.63 6.42
C LEU A 66 -5.13 10.74 5.43
N LYS A 67 -5.79 10.79 4.27
CA LYS A 67 -5.60 11.86 3.27
C LYS A 67 -6.05 13.24 3.76
N LYS A 68 -7.06 13.30 4.65
CA LYS A 68 -7.63 14.56 5.16
C LYS A 68 -6.86 15.13 6.35
N SER A 69 -5.93 14.36 6.91
CA SER A 69 -5.20 14.69 8.14
C SER A 69 -4.02 15.63 7.90
#